data_AF-A0AA86R9J8-F1
#
_entry.id   AF-A0AA86R9J8-F1
#
_cell.length_a   1.000
_cell.length_b   1.000
_cell.length_c   1.000
_cell.angle_alpha   90.00
_cell.angle_beta   90.00
_cell.angle_gamma   90.00
#
_symmetry.space_group_name_H-M   'P 1'
#
loop_
_entity.id
_entity.type
_entity.pdbx_description
1 polymer ?
#
loop_
_entity_poly.entity_id
_entity_poly.type
_entity_poly.pdbx_seq_one_letter_code
_entity_poly.pdbx_strand_id
1 'polypeptide(L)'
;MQRKLQLAHQSLKRIIKDVEVAYKEKDVEVARLEKMTNENQDNFRMNQQRTVVAQAVQSIGDYKNMLGKAIEKLEQTMKEAKDDVTIPQSEFTIANEVIANAKKALE
;
A
#
# COMPACT_ATOMS: atom_id res chain seq x y z
N MET A 1 21.26 -14.26 6.95
CA MET A 1 20.44 -13.17 6.34
C MET A 1 18.91 -13.40 6.40
N GLN A 2 18.44 -14.59 6.76
CA GLN A 2 17.02 -14.98 6.81
C GLN A 2 16.08 -14.01 7.55
N ARG A 3 16.41 -13.60 8.79
CA ARG A 3 15.54 -12.69 9.58
C ARG A 3 15.29 -11.36 8.88
N LYS A 4 16.29 -10.81 8.17
CA LYS A 4 16.15 -9.55 7.41
C LYS A 4 15.16 -9.72 6.26
N LEU A 5 15.24 -10.85 5.55
CA LEU A 5 14.30 -11.21 4.48
C LEU A 5 12.87 -11.36 5.01
N GLN A 6 12.72 -12.05 6.14
CA GLN A 6 11.43 -12.25 6.81
C GLN A 6 10.76 -10.93 7.20
N LEU A 7 11.51 -10.06 7.87
CA LEU A 7 11.02 -8.74 8.26
C LEU A 7 10.67 -7.88 7.04
N ALA A 8 11.46 -7.96 5.97
CA ALA A 8 11.22 -7.19 4.75
C ALA A 8 9.92 -7.63 4.06
N HIS A 9 9.67 -8.94 3.87
CA HIS A 9 8.42 -9.38 3.24
C HIS A 9 7.20 -9.19 4.15
N GLN A 10 7.34 -9.27 5.49
CA GLN A 10 6.26 -8.93 6.43
C GLN A 10 5.89 -7.45 6.38
N SER A 11 6.90 -6.57 6.34
CA SER A 11 6.69 -5.14 6.18
C SER A 11 5.97 -4.84 4.87
N LEU A 12 6.36 -5.52 3.78
CA LEU A 12 5.73 -5.32 2.48
C LEU A 12 4.25 -5.76 2.48
N LYS A 13 3.93 -6.92 3.09
CA LYS A 13 2.54 -7.36 3.29
C LYS A 13 1.68 -6.35 4.04
N ARG A 14 2.25 -5.62 5.02
CA ARG A 14 1.53 -4.59 5.76
C ARG A 14 1.23 -3.38 4.88
N ILE A 15 2.22 -2.90 4.12
CA ILE A 15 2.04 -1.73 3.25
C ILE A 15 1.00 -2.01 2.15
N ILE A 16 0.95 -3.24 1.61
CA ILE A 16 -0.12 -3.65 0.68
C ILE A 16 -1.51 -3.42 1.31
N LYS A 17 -1.70 -3.85 2.57
CA LYS A 17 -2.96 -3.63 3.28
C LYS A 17 -3.25 -2.15 3.53
N ASP A 18 -2.22 -1.36 3.83
CA ASP A 18 -2.38 0.08 4.03
C ASP A 18 -2.86 0.76 2.73
N VAL A 19 -2.35 0.35 1.55
CA VAL A 19 -2.87 0.79 0.24
C VAL A 19 -4.33 0.39 0.05
N GLU A 20 -4.70 -0.87 0.33
CA GLU A 20 -6.09 -1.34 0.21
C GLU A 20 -7.05 -0.57 1.11
N VAL A 21 -6.63 -0.24 2.35
CA VAL A 21 -7.43 0.55 3.29
C VAL A 21 -7.60 1.97 2.80
N ALA A 22 -6.53 2.60 2.29
CA ALA A 22 -6.60 3.96 1.75
C ALA A 22 -7.56 4.06 0.55
N TYR A 23 -7.60 3.04 -0.31
CA TYR A 23 -8.59 2.96 -1.39
C TYR A 23 -10.02 2.87 -0.87
N LYS A 24 -10.28 2.02 0.14
CA LYS A 24 -11.60 1.91 0.77
C LYS A 24 -12.03 3.23 1.42
N GLU A 25 -11.11 3.92 2.09
CA GLU A 25 -11.38 5.22 2.68
C GLU A 25 -11.76 6.26 1.62
N LYS A 26 -11.00 6.33 0.52
CA LYS A 26 -11.34 7.17 -0.64
C LYS A 26 -12.74 6.88 -1.18
N ASP A 27 -13.10 5.61 -1.33
CA ASP A 27 -14.42 5.22 -1.84
C ASP A 27 -15.54 5.63 -0.88
N VAL A 28 -15.36 5.46 0.44
CA VAL A 28 -16.31 5.88 1.47
C VAL A 28 -16.51 7.40 1.45
N GLU A 29 -15.41 8.16 1.37
CA GLU A 29 -15.48 9.63 1.42
C GLU A 29 -16.04 10.24 0.12
N VAL A 30 -15.81 9.59 -1.03
CA VAL A 30 -16.46 9.95 -2.31
C VAL A 30 -17.96 9.66 -2.24
N ALA A 31 -18.38 8.49 -1.78
CA ALA A 31 -19.80 8.16 -1.63
C ALA A 31 -20.51 9.12 -0.66
N ARG A 32 -19.81 9.55 0.41
CA ARG A 32 -20.32 10.58 1.33
C ARG A 32 -20.51 11.93 0.61
N LEU A 33 -19.55 12.35 -0.21
CA LEU A 33 -19.65 13.59 -0.98
C LEU A 33 -20.81 13.55 -2.00
N GLU A 34 -21.00 12.42 -2.67
CA GLU A 34 -22.13 12.21 -3.60
C GLU A 34 -23.46 12.31 -2.87
N LYS A 35 -23.58 11.68 -1.70
CA LYS A 35 -24.77 11.78 -0.85
C LYS A 35 -25.05 13.24 -0.45
N MET A 36 -24.03 13.98 -0.02
CA MET A 36 -24.17 15.39 0.35
C MET A 36 -24.62 16.26 -0.83
N THR A 37 -24.16 15.93 -2.04
CA THR A 37 -24.57 16.60 -3.28
C THR A 37 -26.05 16.34 -3.55
N ASN A 38 -26.50 15.09 -3.42
CA ASN A 38 -27.90 14.70 -3.63
C ASN A 38 -28.86 15.32 -2.59
N GLU A 39 -28.37 15.56 -1.38
CA GLU A 39 -29.11 16.22 -0.30
C GLU A 39 -29.09 17.75 -0.38
N ASN A 40 -28.42 18.34 -1.39
CA ASN A 40 -28.21 19.79 -1.52
C ASN A 40 -27.67 20.43 -0.23
N GLN A 41 -26.71 19.78 0.43
CA GLN A 41 -26.00 20.36 1.58
C GLN A 41 -25.34 21.69 1.20
N ASP A 42 -25.09 22.55 2.19
CA ASP A 42 -24.47 23.84 1.93
C ASP A 42 -23.04 23.73 1.38
N ASN A 43 -22.63 24.75 0.61
CA ASN A 43 -21.33 24.78 -0.06
C ASN A 43 -20.15 24.70 0.91
N PHE A 44 -20.28 25.22 2.12
CA PHE A 44 -19.19 25.19 3.09
C PHE A 44 -18.92 23.75 3.55
N ARG A 45 -19.96 23.00 3.88
CA ARG A 45 -19.85 21.56 4.22
C ARG A 45 -19.35 20.73 3.05
N MET A 46 -19.85 20.98 1.84
CA MET A 46 -19.37 20.27 0.65
C MET A 46 -17.87 20.53 0.39
N ASN A 47 -17.39 21.75 0.60
CA ASN A 47 -15.97 22.08 0.45
C ASN A 47 -15.08 21.41 1.51
N GLN A 48 -15.57 21.28 2.74
CA GLN A 48 -14.87 20.49 3.76
C GLN A 48 -14.76 19.02 3.33
N GLN A 49 -15.86 18.42 2.87
CA GLN A 49 -15.85 17.03 2.43
C GLN A 49 -14.95 16.82 1.20
N ARG A 50 -14.88 17.77 0.25
CA ARG A 50 -13.92 17.72 -0.87
C ARG A 50 -12.46 17.72 -0.38
N THR A 51 -12.16 18.47 0.68
CA THR A 51 -10.83 18.45 1.31
C THR A 51 -10.52 17.08 1.89
N VAL A 52 -11.49 16.44 2.58
CA VAL A 52 -11.34 15.08 3.11
C VAL A 52 -11.08 14.07 1.99
N VAL A 53 -11.83 14.13 0.89
CA VAL A 53 -11.59 13.28 -0.29
C VAL A 53 -10.18 13.51 -0.85
N ALA A 54 -9.73 14.76 -0.97
CA ALA A 54 -8.39 15.07 -1.44
C ALA A 54 -7.29 14.48 -0.53
N GLN A 55 -7.48 14.52 0.79
CA GLN A 55 -6.57 13.90 1.76
C GLN A 55 -6.54 12.38 1.63
N ALA A 56 -7.68 11.73 1.42
CA ALA A 56 -7.74 10.29 1.18
C ALA A 56 -7.01 9.89 -0.11
N VAL A 57 -7.18 10.67 -1.19
CA VAL A 57 -6.45 10.47 -2.46
C VAL A 57 -4.94 10.66 -2.28
N GLN A 58 -4.53 11.71 -1.56
CA GLN A 58 -3.11 11.93 -1.26
C GLN A 58 -2.50 10.75 -0.50
N SER A 59 -3.22 10.22 0.49
CA SER A 59 -2.76 9.07 1.29
C SER A 59 -2.50 7.84 0.43
N ILE A 60 -3.32 7.59 -0.60
CA ILE A 60 -3.07 6.50 -1.56
C ILE A 60 -1.72 6.69 -2.25
N GLY A 61 -1.43 7.91 -2.72
CA GLY A 61 -0.15 8.24 -3.36
C GLY A 61 1.04 8.00 -2.43
N ASP A 62 0.92 8.43 -1.17
CA ASP A 62 1.97 8.26 -0.16
C ASP A 62 2.24 6.76 0.13
N TYR A 63 1.18 5.96 0.31
CA TYR A 63 1.33 4.52 0.52
C TYR A 63 1.87 3.79 -0.72
N LYS A 64 1.45 4.17 -1.93
CA LYS A 64 2.03 3.62 -3.18
C LYS A 64 3.53 3.94 -3.27
N ASN A 65 3.95 5.17 -2.93
CA ASN A 65 5.37 5.53 -2.88
C ASN A 65 6.15 4.72 -1.84
N MET A 66 5.58 4.51 -0.65
CA MET A 66 6.16 3.64 0.37
C MET A 66 6.27 2.18 -0.11
N LEU A 67 5.26 1.69 -0.81
CA LEU A 67 5.20 0.34 -1.36
C LEU A 67 6.31 0.13 -2.41
N GLY A 68 6.48 1.08 -3.33
CA GLY A 68 7.57 1.05 -4.32
C GLY A 68 8.95 0.94 -3.66
N LYS A 69 9.25 1.80 -2.67
CA LYS A 69 10.53 1.75 -1.92
C LYS A 69 10.72 0.43 -1.17
N ALA A 70 9.63 -0.14 -0.63
CA ALA A 70 9.69 -1.41 0.09
C ALA A 70 9.93 -2.60 -0.85
N ILE A 71 9.40 -2.57 -2.09
CA ILE A 71 9.70 -3.55 -3.14
C ILE A 71 11.19 -3.54 -3.45
N GLU A 72 11.76 -2.36 -3.76
CA GLU A 72 13.18 -2.21 -4.09
C GLU A 72 14.08 -2.75 -2.95
N LYS A 73 13.72 -2.43 -1.70
CA LYS A 73 14.46 -2.91 -0.52
C LYS A 73 14.40 -4.42 -0.37
N LEU A 74 13.25 -5.04 -0.63
CA LEU A 74 13.10 -6.50 -0.57
C LEU A 74 13.89 -7.18 -1.72
N GLU A 75 13.80 -6.65 -2.94
CA GLU A 75 14.57 -7.14 -4.09
C GLU A 75 16.09 -7.06 -3.82
N GLN A 76 16.56 -5.95 -3.23
CA GLN A 76 17.95 -5.81 -2.82
C GLN A 76 18.35 -6.81 -1.72
N THR A 77 17.48 -7.01 -0.72
CA THR A 77 17.71 -7.99 0.35
C THR A 77 17.79 -9.41 -0.20
N MET A 78 16.97 -9.75 -1.20
CA MET A 78 17.02 -11.05 -1.88
C MET A 78 18.33 -11.25 -2.67
N LYS A 79 18.84 -10.19 -3.33
CA LYS A 79 20.14 -10.25 -4.02
C LYS A 79 21.28 -10.53 -3.04
N GLU A 80 21.32 -9.83 -1.91
CA GLU A 80 22.31 -10.04 -0.85
C GLU A 80 22.21 -11.42 -0.20
N ALA A 81 21.01 -11.99 -0.15
CA ALA A 81 20.73 -13.28 0.45
C ALA A 81 20.98 -14.48 -0.49
N LYS A 82 21.14 -14.25 -1.80
CA LYS A 82 21.11 -15.29 -2.84
C LYS A 82 22.16 -16.39 -2.65
N ASP A 83 23.33 -16.02 -2.13
CA ASP A 83 24.46 -16.94 -1.94
C ASP A 83 24.51 -17.54 -0.52
N ASP A 84 23.57 -17.17 0.37
CA ASP A 84 23.47 -17.69 1.74
C ASP A 84 22.71 -19.03 1.73
N VAL A 85 23.47 -20.14 1.66
CA VAL A 85 22.95 -21.51 1.64
C VAL A 85 22.16 -21.92 2.90
N THR A 86 22.21 -21.11 3.96
CA THR A 86 21.43 -21.36 5.19
C THR A 86 19.98 -20.91 5.08
N ILE A 87 19.64 -20.12 4.05
CA ILE A 87 18.29 -19.60 3.84
C ILE A 87 17.48 -20.61 3.04
N PRO A 88 16.33 -21.08 3.55
CA PRO A 88 15.45 -21.97 2.82
C PRO A 88 14.93 -21.35 1.52
N GLN A 89 14.86 -22.13 0.44
CA GLN A 89 14.29 -21.69 -0.84
C GLN A 89 12.85 -21.16 -0.70
N SER A 90 12.10 -21.68 0.27
CA SER A 90 10.73 -21.22 0.58
C SER A 90 10.67 -19.73 0.94
N GLU A 91 11.70 -19.17 1.57
CA GLU A 91 11.76 -17.75 1.90
C GLU A 91 11.83 -16.87 0.65
N PHE A 92 12.57 -17.32 -0.37
CA PHE A 92 12.65 -16.63 -1.66
C PHE A 92 11.33 -16.75 -2.44
N THR A 93 10.67 -17.91 -2.39
CA THR A 93 9.33 -18.08 -2.98
C THR A 93 8.33 -17.11 -2.37
N ILE A 94 8.28 -17.03 -1.03
CA ILE A 94 7.40 -16.09 -0.31
C ILE A 94 7.73 -14.64 -0.70
N ALA A 95 9.01 -14.27 -0.72
CA ALA A 95 9.41 -12.91 -1.09
C ALA A 95 8.97 -12.54 -2.51
N ASN A 96 9.13 -13.45 -3.49
CA ASN A 96 8.66 -13.24 -4.85
C ASN A 96 7.14 -13.08 -4.95
N GLU A 97 6.38 -13.92 -4.24
CA GLU A 97 4.91 -13.82 -4.20
C GLU A 97 4.46 -12.47 -3.62
N VAL A 98 5.11 -12.02 -2.53
CA VAL A 98 4.78 -10.72 -1.92
C VAL A 98 5.15 -9.56 -2.84
N ILE A 99 6.28 -9.63 -3.56
CA ILE A 99 6.63 -8.62 -4.58
C ILE A 99 5.58 -8.59 -5.69
N ALA A 100 5.13 -9.75 -6.19
CA ALA A 100 4.10 -9.81 -7.22
C ALA A 100 2.79 -9.18 -6.76
N ASN A 101 2.36 -9.46 -5.52
CA ASN A 101 1.18 -8.84 -4.93
C ASN A 101 1.35 -7.34 -4.71
N ALA A 102 2.53 -6.89 -4.30
CA ALA A 102 2.84 -5.47 -4.14
C ALA A 102 2.80 -4.73 -5.48
N LYS A 103 3.34 -5.31 -6.55
CA LYS A 103 3.29 -4.74 -7.91
C LYS A 103 1.85 -4.62 -8.42
N LYS A 104 1.00 -5.63 -8.18
CA LYS A 104 -0.44 -5.54 -8.48
C LYS A 104 -1.15 -4.43 -7.72
N ALA A 105 -0.76 -4.17 -6.47
CA ALA A 105 -1.34 -3.09 -5.68
C ALA A 105 -0.86 -1.67 -6.10
N LEU A 106 0.18 -1.57 -6.94
CA LEU A 106 0.63 -0.32 -7.53
C LEU A 106 -0.11 0.04 -8.82
N GLU A 107 -0.68 -0.94 -9.51
CA GLU A 107 -1.58 -0.74 -10.66
C GLU A 107 -2.88 0.01 -10.23
#